data_AF-A0A327NPW0-F1
#
_entry.id   AF-A0A327NPW0-F1
#
_cell.length_a   1.000
_cell.length_b   1.000
_cell.length_c   1.000
_cell.angle_alpha   90.00
_cell.angle_beta   90.00
_cell.angle_gamma   90.00
#
_symmetry.space_group_name_H-M   'P 1'
#
loop_
_entity.id
_entity.type
_entity.pdbx_description
1 polymer ?
#
loop_
_entity_poly.entity_id
_entity_poly.type
_entity_poly.pdbx_seq_one_letter_code
_entity_poly.pdbx_strand_id
1 'polypeptide(L)'
;MVGASGRWCLYAGATLLSETQAQYSALMVMEKAYGKGRMKRFLKYEMDRYLSARGTESLKEVPLERVENQGYIHYNKGSAVMYYLKELIGENAVNKALQTMVSQYAYRQPPYPVSYNLVDLFRQQTPDSLQSVIDDQFERITIFNNRATAASSKKRPDGQYDVTINVQAEKFYADSLGRETPTKLNDLIDVGVYGKPAEGKKQGKLLAIRRERMKQKTGKYTFVVKEEPFEAGIDPINFLVDRVPDDNLKRVDKLE
;
A
#
# COMPACT_ATOMS: atom_id res chain seq x y z
N MET A 1 -31.22 3.23 -20.74
CA MET A 1 -30.75 4.60 -21.01
C MET A 1 -29.26 4.64 -20.82
N VAL A 2 -28.54 4.46 -21.92
CA VAL A 2 -27.08 4.51 -22.05
C VAL A 2 -26.73 5.97 -22.32
N GLY A 3 -25.80 6.56 -21.58
CA GLY A 3 -25.28 7.89 -21.91
C GLY A 3 -24.90 8.77 -20.72
N ALA A 4 -23.77 8.47 -20.07
CA ALA A 4 -22.98 9.47 -19.34
C ALA A 4 -21.48 9.11 -19.25
N SER A 5 -20.98 8.26 -20.15
CA SER A 5 -19.55 7.99 -20.32
C SER A 5 -19.01 8.89 -21.43
N GLY A 6 -18.37 10.00 -21.07
CA GLY A 6 -17.66 10.81 -22.06
C GLY A 6 -17.81 12.31 -21.85
N ARG A 7 -17.18 12.83 -20.79
CA ARG A 7 -16.71 14.23 -20.75
C ARG A 7 -15.71 14.53 -19.62
N TRP A 8 -14.95 13.52 -19.16
CA TRP A 8 -13.71 13.78 -18.42
C TRP A 8 -12.60 14.01 -19.44
N CYS A 9 -12.63 15.19 -20.05
CA CYS A 9 -11.71 15.59 -21.10
C CYS A 9 -10.31 15.81 -20.49
N LEU A 10 -9.32 15.03 -20.93
CA LEU A 10 -7.87 15.30 -21.00
C LEU A 10 -7.31 16.48 -20.16
N TYR A 11 -7.27 16.35 -18.83
CA TYR A 11 -6.48 17.23 -17.95
C TYR A 11 -5.56 16.38 -17.07
N ALA A 12 -4.41 16.94 -16.68
CA ALA A 12 -3.49 16.32 -15.73
C ALA A 12 -4.22 15.76 -14.50
N GLY A 13 -4.07 14.47 -14.25
CA GLY A 13 -4.69 13.80 -13.10
C GLY A 13 -6.12 13.28 -13.33
N ALA A 14 -6.73 13.45 -14.51
CA ALA A 14 -8.09 12.99 -14.76
C ALA A 14 -8.27 11.47 -14.55
N THR A 15 -7.25 10.67 -14.87
CA THR A 15 -7.29 9.21 -14.69
C THR A 15 -7.21 8.77 -13.22
N LEU A 16 -6.77 9.64 -12.31
CA LEU A 16 -6.94 9.41 -10.87
C LEU A 16 -8.42 9.44 -10.46
N LEU A 17 -9.21 10.32 -11.08
CA LEU A 17 -10.62 10.51 -10.75
C LEU A 17 -11.51 9.39 -11.32
N SER A 18 -11.15 8.82 -12.48
CA SER A 18 -11.90 7.72 -13.11
C SER A 18 -11.27 6.35 -12.86
N GLU A 19 -10.08 6.12 -13.42
CA GLU A 19 -9.48 4.79 -13.52
C GLU A 19 -9.02 4.26 -12.16
N THR A 20 -8.32 5.10 -11.39
CA THR A 20 -7.88 4.69 -10.05
C THR A 20 -9.07 4.40 -9.14
N GLN A 21 -10.13 5.19 -9.20
CA GLN A 21 -11.34 4.95 -8.38
C GLN A 21 -12.07 3.66 -8.80
N ALA A 22 -12.11 3.37 -10.10
CA ALA A 22 -12.67 2.12 -10.61
C ALA A 22 -11.89 0.90 -10.09
N GLN A 23 -10.55 0.94 -10.15
CA GLN A 23 -9.72 -0.15 -9.63
C GLN A 23 -9.80 -0.28 -8.11
N TYR A 24 -9.77 0.83 -7.38
CA TYR A 24 -9.94 0.80 -5.93
C TYR A 24 -11.28 0.16 -5.55
N SER A 25 -12.37 0.53 -6.23
CA SER A 25 -13.69 -0.06 -6.00
C SER A 25 -13.69 -1.57 -6.28
N ALA A 26 -12.99 -2.02 -7.33
CA ALA A 26 -12.83 -3.44 -7.61
C ALA A 26 -12.07 -4.15 -6.46
N LEU A 27 -10.98 -3.56 -5.93
CA LEU A 27 -10.28 -4.13 -4.78
C LEU A 27 -11.17 -4.23 -3.53
N MET A 28 -12.03 -3.23 -3.29
CA MET A 28 -12.98 -3.26 -2.16
C MET A 28 -14.03 -4.37 -2.32
N VAL A 29 -14.52 -4.63 -3.53
CA VAL A 29 -15.41 -5.76 -3.81
C VAL A 29 -14.70 -7.09 -3.57
N MET A 30 -13.46 -7.21 -4.05
CA MET A 30 -12.64 -8.42 -3.86
C MET A 30 -12.36 -8.70 -2.38
N GLU A 31 -12.06 -7.66 -1.60
CA GLU A 31 -11.87 -7.78 -0.15
C GLU A 31 -13.15 -8.24 0.55
N LYS A 32 -14.31 -7.67 0.19
CA LYS A 32 -15.61 -8.07 0.77
C LYS A 32 -15.98 -9.51 0.41
N ALA A 33 -15.66 -9.96 -0.81
CA ALA A 33 -15.97 -11.31 -1.28
C ALA A 33 -15.02 -12.39 -0.72
N TYR A 34 -13.73 -12.10 -0.60
CA TYR A 34 -12.70 -13.10 -0.31
C TYR A 34 -11.93 -12.88 1.00
N GLY A 35 -12.17 -11.75 1.67
CA GLY A 35 -11.51 -11.34 2.90
C GLY A 35 -10.10 -10.76 2.70
N LYS A 36 -9.66 -9.99 3.70
CA LYS A 36 -8.34 -9.34 3.73
C LYS A 36 -7.16 -10.29 3.48
N GLY A 37 -7.27 -11.55 3.91
CA GLY A 37 -6.20 -12.55 3.73
C GLY A 37 -5.84 -12.82 2.28
N ARG A 38 -6.76 -12.63 1.32
CA ARG A 38 -6.46 -12.77 -0.12
C ARG A 38 -5.90 -11.50 -0.75
N MET A 39 -6.04 -10.34 -0.09
CA MET A 39 -5.61 -9.05 -0.63
C MET A 39 -4.10 -8.95 -0.80
N LYS A 40 -3.31 -9.61 0.04
CA LYS A 40 -1.84 -9.66 -0.14
C LYS A 40 -1.44 -10.07 -1.55
N ARG A 41 -2.07 -11.11 -2.09
CA ARG A 41 -1.74 -11.63 -3.43
C ARG A 41 -2.13 -10.64 -4.52
N PHE A 42 -3.29 -10.00 -4.39
CA PHE A 42 -3.74 -8.99 -5.34
C PHE A 42 -2.83 -7.77 -5.30
N LEU A 43 -2.54 -7.22 -4.13
CA LEU A 43 -1.66 -6.07 -3.97
C LEU A 43 -0.23 -6.36 -4.47
N LYS A 44 0.32 -7.54 -4.16
CA LYS A 44 1.60 -7.97 -4.75
C LYS A 44 1.54 -7.97 -6.27
N TYR A 45 0.49 -8.52 -6.85
CA TYR A 45 0.34 -8.60 -8.30
C TYR A 45 0.28 -7.21 -8.96
N GLU A 46 -0.47 -6.28 -8.37
CA GLU A 46 -0.51 -4.89 -8.81
C GLU A 46 0.86 -4.22 -8.69
N MET A 47 1.57 -4.41 -7.58
CA MET A 47 2.91 -3.83 -7.37
C MET A 47 3.98 -4.43 -8.29
N ASP A 48 3.99 -5.74 -8.50
CA ASP A 48 4.92 -6.39 -9.44
C ASP A 48 4.70 -5.84 -10.87
N ARG A 49 3.45 -5.65 -11.29
CA ARG A 49 3.12 -5.02 -12.59
C ARG A 49 3.56 -3.57 -12.65
N TYR A 50 3.29 -2.78 -11.61
CA TYR A 50 3.73 -1.39 -11.52
C TYR A 50 5.26 -1.28 -11.64
N LEU A 51 6.01 -2.02 -10.84
CA LEU A 51 7.47 -1.97 -10.80
C LEU A 51 8.09 -2.48 -12.10
N SER A 52 7.56 -3.55 -12.68
CA SER A 52 8.02 -4.07 -13.97
C SER A 52 7.80 -3.05 -15.09
N ALA A 53 6.61 -2.42 -15.15
CA ALA A 53 6.31 -1.44 -16.18
C ALA A 53 7.14 -0.16 -16.01
N ARG A 54 7.33 0.29 -14.76
CA ARG A 54 8.19 1.41 -14.39
C ARG A 54 9.63 1.20 -14.86
N GLY A 55 10.18 -0.01 -14.71
CA GLY A 55 11.53 -0.33 -15.18
C GLY A 55 11.69 -0.28 -16.72
N THR A 56 10.58 -0.32 -17.46
CA THR A 56 10.54 -0.22 -18.93
C THR A 56 10.01 1.12 -19.44
N GLU A 57 9.71 2.07 -18.55
CA GLU A 57 9.23 3.40 -18.93
C GLU A 57 10.34 4.18 -19.63
N SER A 58 10.06 4.67 -20.84
CA SER A 58 11.02 5.37 -21.68
C SER A 58 10.82 6.88 -21.72
N LEU A 59 9.68 7.36 -21.21
CA LEU A 59 9.38 8.79 -21.13
C LEU A 59 9.81 9.33 -19.76
N LYS A 60 8.83 9.59 -18.90
CA LYS A 60 9.03 10.13 -17.57
C LYS A 60 7.93 9.61 -16.69
N GLU A 61 8.26 9.18 -15.47
CA GLU A 61 7.23 8.90 -14.47
C GLU A 61 6.75 10.22 -13.85
N VAL A 62 5.45 10.30 -13.56
CA VAL A 62 4.87 11.41 -12.78
C VAL A 62 4.25 10.88 -11.48
N PRO A 63 4.14 11.72 -10.43
CA PRO A 63 3.36 11.37 -9.25
C PRO A 63 1.91 11.00 -9.60
N LEU A 64 1.28 10.19 -8.75
CA LEU A 64 -0.07 9.69 -8.99
C LEU A 64 -1.10 10.83 -9.16
N GLU A 65 -0.94 11.94 -8.44
CA GLU A 65 -1.77 13.13 -8.60
C GLU A 65 -1.71 13.72 -10.02
N ARG A 66 -0.58 13.59 -10.72
CA ARG A 66 -0.36 14.22 -12.03
C ARG A 66 -0.55 13.25 -13.19
N VAL A 67 -0.98 12.02 -12.92
CA VAL A 67 -1.08 10.97 -13.93
C VAL A 67 -2.11 11.30 -15.01
N GLU A 68 -1.74 11.07 -16.27
CA GLU A 68 -2.67 11.13 -17.40
C GLU A 68 -2.69 9.77 -18.08
N ASN A 69 -1.72 9.51 -18.96
CA ASN A 69 -1.73 8.37 -19.88
C ASN A 69 -0.77 7.24 -19.49
N GLN A 70 -0.42 7.11 -18.21
CA GLN A 70 0.48 6.06 -17.72
C GLN A 70 -0.31 4.98 -16.97
N GLY A 71 -0.72 3.94 -17.71
CA GLY A 71 -1.59 2.86 -17.22
C GLY A 71 -1.12 2.21 -15.92
N TYR A 72 0.18 1.91 -15.84
CA TYR A 72 0.77 1.28 -14.65
C TYR A 72 0.67 2.16 -13.40
N ILE A 73 0.55 3.48 -13.57
CA ILE A 73 0.37 4.42 -12.45
C ILE A 73 -1.11 4.47 -12.04
N HIS A 74 -2.05 4.77 -12.93
CA HIS A 74 -3.45 4.95 -12.52
C HIS A 74 -4.20 3.64 -12.25
N TYR A 75 -3.81 2.52 -12.86
CA TYR A 75 -4.40 1.21 -12.56
C TYR A 75 -3.70 0.51 -11.40
N ASN A 76 -2.39 0.27 -11.52
CA ASN A 76 -1.67 -0.59 -10.59
C ASN A 76 -1.22 0.16 -9.33
N LYS A 77 -0.42 1.22 -9.47
CA LYS A 77 0.00 2.05 -8.33
C LYS A 77 -1.19 2.67 -7.61
N GLY A 78 -2.11 3.27 -8.37
CA GLY A 78 -3.27 3.97 -7.84
C GLY A 78 -4.14 3.09 -6.95
N SER A 79 -4.40 1.85 -7.37
CA SER A 79 -5.24 0.93 -6.60
C SER A 79 -4.59 0.53 -5.27
N ALA A 80 -3.28 0.24 -5.25
CA ALA A 80 -2.57 -0.07 -4.02
C ALA A 80 -2.44 1.14 -3.09
N VAL A 81 -2.14 2.33 -3.64
CA VAL A 81 -2.08 3.59 -2.88
C VAL A 81 -3.41 3.88 -2.20
N MET A 82 -4.52 3.79 -2.94
CA MET A 82 -5.86 3.98 -2.40
C MET A 82 -6.21 2.95 -1.32
N TYR A 83 -5.83 1.69 -1.54
CA TYR A 83 -6.04 0.63 -0.54
C TYR A 83 -5.22 0.89 0.73
N TYR A 84 -3.96 1.30 0.61
CA TYR A 84 -3.11 1.64 1.75
C TYR A 84 -3.64 2.86 2.51
N LEU A 85 -4.08 3.91 1.81
CA LEU A 85 -4.75 5.05 2.43
C LEU A 85 -5.97 4.59 3.24
N LYS A 86 -6.81 3.72 2.67
CA LYS A 86 -7.96 3.14 3.39
C LYS A 86 -7.55 2.37 4.64
N GLU A 87 -6.46 1.61 4.61
CA GLU A 87 -5.96 0.90 5.80
C GLU A 87 -5.40 1.86 6.86
N LEU A 88 -5.03 3.09 6.51
CA LEU A 88 -4.51 4.09 7.44
C LEU A 88 -5.60 4.96 8.07
N ILE A 89 -6.51 5.51 7.26
CA ILE A 89 -7.53 6.46 7.71
C ILE A 89 -8.94 5.86 7.81
N GLY A 90 -9.11 4.62 7.35
CA GLY A 90 -10.38 3.89 7.37
C GLY A 90 -11.24 4.11 6.12
N GLU A 91 -12.08 3.12 5.79
CA GLU A 91 -12.98 3.15 4.63
C GLU A 91 -13.97 4.33 4.72
N ASN A 92 -14.44 4.67 5.92
CA ASN A 92 -15.37 5.78 6.12
C ASN A 92 -14.76 7.14 5.75
N ALA A 93 -13.50 7.38 6.11
CA ALA A 93 -12.81 8.64 5.81
C ALA A 93 -12.56 8.78 4.30
N VAL A 94 -12.09 7.70 3.65
CA VAL A 94 -11.94 7.67 2.19
C VAL A 94 -13.29 7.90 1.49
N ASN A 95 -14.34 7.20 1.91
CA ASN A 95 -15.68 7.36 1.35
C ASN A 95 -16.24 8.77 1.57
N LYS A 96 -15.94 9.41 2.70
CA LYS A 96 -16.37 10.78 2.97
C LYS A 96 -15.71 11.77 2.01
N ALA A 97 -14.42 11.62 1.71
CA ALA A 97 -13.75 12.41 0.69
C ALA A 97 -14.41 12.23 -0.69
N LEU A 98 -14.65 10.98 -1.11
CA LEU A 98 -15.30 10.67 -2.39
C LEU A 98 -16.72 11.23 -2.50
N GLN A 99 -17.53 11.09 -1.44
CA GLN A 99 -18.88 11.67 -1.38
C GLN A 99 -18.84 13.19 -1.47
N THR A 100 -17.87 13.82 -0.78
CA THR A 100 -17.70 15.28 -0.82
C THR A 100 -17.36 15.74 -2.24
N MET A 101 -16.45 15.04 -2.92
CA MET A 101 -16.10 15.27 -4.32
C MET A 101 -17.32 15.22 -5.24
N VAL A 102 -18.13 14.16 -5.14
CA VAL A 102 -19.36 14.02 -5.93
C VAL A 102 -20.34 15.15 -5.62
N SER A 103 -20.54 15.48 -4.34
CA SER A 103 -21.49 16.55 -3.94
C SER A 103 -21.10 17.94 -4.45
N GLN A 104 -19.80 18.22 -4.55
CA GLN A 104 -19.28 19.52 -4.99
C GLN A 104 -19.35 19.67 -6.51
N TYR A 105 -19.08 18.61 -7.26
CA TYR A 105 -18.80 18.70 -8.70
C TYR A 105 -19.79 17.97 -9.62
N ALA A 106 -20.59 17.02 -9.11
CA ALA A 106 -21.51 16.29 -9.97
C ALA A 106 -22.56 17.22 -10.60
N TYR A 107 -22.79 17.04 -11.91
CA TYR A 107 -23.79 17.79 -12.70
C TYR A 107 -23.61 19.32 -12.71
N ARG A 108 -22.41 19.81 -12.39
CA ARG A 108 -22.08 21.24 -12.39
C ARG A 108 -21.46 21.66 -13.72
N GLN A 109 -21.64 22.94 -14.05
CA GLN A 109 -20.88 23.62 -15.11
C GLN A 109 -19.44 23.91 -14.64
N PRO A 110 -18.51 24.27 -15.55
CA PRO A 110 -17.13 24.56 -15.19
C PRO A 110 -16.96 25.55 -14.02
N PRO A 111 -15.86 25.46 -13.25
CA PRO A 111 -14.71 24.57 -13.48
C PRO A 111 -14.98 23.11 -13.07
N TYR A 112 -14.52 22.19 -13.92
CA TYR A 112 -14.56 20.76 -13.63
C TYR A 112 -13.45 20.38 -12.63
N PRO A 113 -13.65 19.33 -11.83
CA PRO A 113 -12.65 18.93 -10.87
C PRO A 113 -11.40 18.34 -11.55
N VAL A 114 -10.27 18.52 -10.88
CA VAL A 114 -8.99 17.91 -11.21
C VAL A 114 -8.51 17.05 -10.03
N SER A 115 -7.47 16.25 -10.25
CA SER A 115 -6.90 15.34 -9.24
C SER A 115 -6.59 16.03 -7.91
N TYR A 116 -6.02 17.24 -7.96
CA TYR A 116 -5.69 18.05 -6.79
C TYR A 116 -6.88 18.21 -5.84
N ASN A 117 -8.10 18.42 -6.38
CA ASN A 117 -9.30 18.56 -5.55
C ASN A 117 -9.58 17.28 -4.76
N LEU A 118 -9.36 16.10 -5.34
CA LEU A 118 -9.55 14.85 -4.63
C LEU A 118 -8.44 14.58 -3.62
N VAL A 119 -7.18 14.87 -3.98
CA VAL A 119 -6.03 14.73 -3.07
C VAL A 119 -6.20 15.65 -1.86
N ASP A 120 -6.66 16.89 -2.04
CA ASP A 120 -6.99 17.81 -0.95
C ASP A 120 -8.10 17.27 -0.05
N LEU A 121 -9.13 16.63 -0.62
CA LEU A 121 -10.19 16.01 0.18
C LEU A 121 -9.67 14.82 1.00
N PHE A 122 -8.78 13.99 0.44
CA PHE A 122 -8.10 12.96 1.22
C PHE A 122 -7.23 13.57 2.32
N ARG A 123 -6.52 14.65 2.01
CA ARG A 123 -5.70 15.40 2.96
C ARG A 123 -6.53 15.91 4.13
N GLN A 124 -7.71 16.47 3.87
CA GLN A 124 -8.65 16.93 4.91
C GLN A 124 -9.20 15.80 5.78
N GLN A 125 -9.36 14.60 5.23
CA GLN A 125 -9.80 13.41 5.97
C GLN A 125 -8.66 12.67 6.67
N THR A 126 -7.40 13.10 6.46
CA THR A 126 -6.21 12.46 7.02
C THR A 126 -5.76 13.19 8.30
N PRO A 127 -5.59 12.49 9.44
CA PRO A 127 -5.09 13.12 10.66
C PRO A 127 -3.70 13.73 10.49
N ASP A 128 -3.38 14.78 11.25
CA ASP A 128 -2.09 15.50 11.21
C ASP A 128 -0.87 14.57 11.30
N SER A 129 -0.97 13.53 12.14
CA SER A 129 0.11 12.54 12.34
C SER A 129 0.39 11.67 11.11
N LEU A 130 -0.50 11.68 10.12
CA LEU A 130 -0.45 10.87 8.90
C LEU A 130 -0.34 11.70 7.62
N GLN A 131 -0.32 13.02 7.69
CA GLN A 131 -0.31 13.92 6.51
C GLN A 131 0.79 13.58 5.49
N SER A 132 1.96 13.13 5.95
CA SER A 132 3.06 12.72 5.06
C SER A 132 2.70 11.58 4.10
N VAL A 133 1.67 10.78 4.40
CA VAL A 133 1.22 9.73 3.48
C VAL A 133 0.65 10.33 2.19
N ILE A 134 0.01 11.50 2.27
CA ILE A 134 -0.55 12.14 1.08
C ILE A 134 0.60 12.60 0.19
N ASP A 135 1.59 13.27 0.78
CA ASP A 135 2.80 13.71 0.08
C ASP A 135 3.50 12.51 -0.58
N ASP A 136 3.72 11.44 0.19
CA ASP A 136 4.50 10.29 -0.26
C ASP A 136 3.79 9.48 -1.33
N GLN A 137 2.47 9.30 -1.23
CA GLN A 137 1.74 8.38 -2.10
C GLN A 137 1.10 9.05 -3.33
N PHE A 138 0.71 10.33 -3.23
CA PHE A 138 0.03 11.05 -4.29
C PHE A 138 0.93 12.08 -4.99
N GLU A 139 1.73 12.82 -4.23
CA GLU A 139 2.47 13.98 -4.75
C GLU A 139 3.93 13.66 -5.10
N ARG A 140 4.45 12.52 -4.64
CA ARG A 140 5.82 12.05 -4.89
C ARG A 140 5.84 10.66 -5.51
N ILE A 141 6.99 10.31 -6.09
CA ILE A 141 7.32 8.95 -6.47
C ILE A 141 8.13 8.34 -5.31
N THR A 142 7.41 7.76 -4.35
CA THR A 142 8.02 7.18 -3.15
C THR A 142 8.22 5.68 -3.30
N ILE A 143 9.40 5.20 -2.91
CA ILE A 143 9.79 3.80 -3.02
C ILE A 143 10.46 3.37 -1.72
N PHE A 144 10.15 2.16 -1.31
CA PHE A 144 10.71 1.53 -0.13
C PHE A 144 11.65 0.38 -0.50
N ASN A 145 12.56 0.10 0.42
CA ASN A 145 13.36 -1.12 0.44
C ASN A 145 13.28 -1.69 1.85
N ASN A 146 12.20 -2.42 2.10
CA ASN A 146 11.93 -3.09 3.36
C ASN A 146 12.37 -4.54 3.23
N ARG A 147 12.88 -5.12 4.31
CA ARG A 147 13.20 -6.54 4.36
C ARG A 147 13.23 -7.08 5.78
N ALA A 148 12.86 -8.35 5.93
CA ALA A 148 13.16 -9.10 7.15
C ALA A 148 14.60 -9.59 7.10
N THR A 149 15.44 -9.14 8.03
CA THR A 149 16.85 -9.56 8.10
C THR A 149 17.01 -10.87 8.86
N ALA A 150 16.18 -11.10 9.88
CA ALA A 150 16.09 -12.36 10.62
C ALA A 150 14.72 -12.52 11.28
N ALA A 151 14.27 -13.77 11.45
CA ALA A 151 13.09 -14.09 12.22
C ALA A 151 13.35 -15.38 13.02
N SER A 152 13.06 -15.36 14.31
CA SER A 152 13.26 -16.52 15.18
C SER A 152 12.13 -16.67 16.17
N SER A 153 11.94 -17.88 16.69
CA SER A 153 10.93 -18.15 17.71
C SER A 153 11.44 -19.07 18.81
N LYS A 154 10.88 -18.90 20.00
CA LYS A 154 11.08 -19.79 21.14
C LYS A 154 9.72 -20.24 21.69
N LYS A 155 9.55 -21.54 21.86
CA LYS A 155 8.33 -22.09 22.47
C LYS A 155 8.33 -21.80 23.98
N ARG A 156 7.19 -21.36 24.48
CA ARG A 156 6.96 -21.02 25.89
C ARG A 156 6.40 -22.21 26.67
N PRO A 157 6.54 -22.22 28.01
CA PRO A 157 5.94 -23.25 28.86
C PRO A 157 4.40 -23.34 28.76
N ASP A 158 3.74 -22.23 28.45
CA ASP A 158 2.28 -22.15 28.25
C ASP A 158 1.81 -22.64 26.87
N GLY A 159 2.74 -23.13 26.04
CA GLY A 159 2.47 -23.62 24.69
C GLY A 159 2.43 -22.53 23.60
N GLN A 160 2.54 -21.25 23.96
CA GLN A 160 2.66 -20.14 23.00
C GLN A 160 4.09 -20.01 22.47
N TYR A 161 4.31 -19.06 21.57
CA TYR A 161 5.61 -18.79 20.96
C TYR A 161 5.98 -17.33 21.09
N ASP A 162 7.17 -17.06 21.63
CA ASP A 162 7.85 -15.78 21.46
C ASP A 162 8.44 -15.72 20.07
N VAL A 163 8.14 -14.67 19.31
CA VAL A 163 8.71 -14.44 17.98
C VAL A 163 9.48 -13.15 18.00
N THR A 164 10.74 -13.18 17.55
CA THR A 164 11.60 -12.01 17.36
C THR A 164 11.84 -11.80 15.88
N ILE A 165 11.64 -10.58 15.42
CA ILE A 165 11.79 -10.19 14.01
C ILE A 165 12.75 -9.01 13.95
N ASN A 166 13.84 -9.18 13.20
CA ASN A 166 14.73 -8.09 12.84
C ASN A 166 14.42 -7.66 11.42
N VAL A 167 14.30 -6.35 11.21
CA VAL A 167 13.92 -5.77 9.92
C VAL A 167 14.85 -4.62 9.55
N GLN A 168 14.86 -4.31 8.26
CA GLN A 168 15.43 -3.09 7.70
C GLN A 168 14.35 -2.39 6.87
N ALA A 169 14.32 -1.07 6.93
CA ALA A 169 13.42 -0.21 6.17
C ALA A 169 14.17 1.03 5.68
N GLU A 170 14.01 1.35 4.40
CA GLU A 170 14.58 2.53 3.77
C GLU A 170 13.53 3.16 2.86
N LYS A 171 13.56 4.50 2.74
CA LYS A 171 12.67 5.26 1.88
C LYS A 171 13.48 6.10 0.90
N PHE A 172 12.99 6.19 -0.33
CA PHE A 172 13.58 6.93 -1.42
C PHE A 172 12.51 7.76 -2.12
N TYR A 173 12.90 8.93 -2.61
CA TYR A 173 12.13 9.64 -3.62
C TYR A 173 12.80 9.48 -4.97
N ALA A 174 12.03 9.03 -5.96
CA ALA A 174 12.47 9.05 -7.33
C ALA A 174 12.08 10.37 -8.00
N ASP A 175 12.94 10.84 -8.90
CA ASP A 175 12.56 11.88 -9.86
C ASP A 175 11.89 11.28 -11.10
N SER A 176 11.51 12.14 -12.04
CA SER A 176 10.81 11.73 -13.26
C SER A 176 11.65 10.85 -14.20
N LEU A 177 12.97 10.81 -14.01
CA LEU A 177 13.91 9.96 -14.76
C LEU A 177 14.22 8.66 -14.00
N GLY A 178 13.54 8.41 -12.88
CA GLY A 178 13.74 7.24 -12.04
C GLY A 178 14.97 7.31 -11.13
N ARG A 179 15.67 8.45 -11.03
CA ARG A 179 16.81 8.59 -10.11
C ARG A 179 16.31 8.66 -8.67
N GLU A 180 16.76 7.73 -7.85
CA GLU A 180 16.27 7.55 -6.49
C GLU A 180 17.23 8.15 -5.45
N THR A 181 16.71 9.07 -4.63
CA THR A 181 17.47 9.73 -3.56
C THR A 181 16.96 9.26 -2.20
N PRO A 182 17.84 8.78 -1.29
CA PRO A 182 17.44 8.43 0.07
C PRO A 182 16.76 9.61 0.78
N THR A 183 15.69 9.31 1.53
CA THR A 183 14.97 10.30 2.34
C THR A 183 14.73 9.79 3.75
N LYS A 184 14.32 10.69 4.64
CA LYS A 184 14.05 10.36 6.04
C LYS A 184 12.85 9.43 6.16
N LEU A 185 13.06 8.29 6.82
CA LEU A 185 11.99 7.38 7.22
C LEU A 185 11.21 7.96 8.40
N ASN A 186 9.88 7.96 8.31
CA ASN A 186 8.96 8.30 9.39
C ASN A 186 7.57 7.72 9.09
N ASP A 187 7.53 6.43 8.81
CA ASP A 187 6.42 5.78 8.12
C ASP A 187 5.79 4.73 9.04
N LEU A 188 4.48 4.54 8.89
CA LEU A 188 3.77 3.45 9.56
C LEU A 188 3.86 2.20 8.69
N ILE A 189 4.64 1.23 9.13
CA ILE A 189 4.88 -0.02 8.40
C ILE A 189 4.45 -1.19 9.27
N ASP A 190 3.73 -2.13 8.69
CA ASP A 190 3.25 -3.30 9.40
C ASP A 190 4.37 -4.31 9.61
N VAL A 191 4.41 -4.93 10.78
CA VAL A 191 5.27 -6.08 11.09
C VAL A 191 4.35 -7.22 11.50
N GLY A 192 4.57 -8.41 10.99
CA GLY A 192 3.64 -9.52 11.22
C GLY A 192 4.25 -10.90 11.17
N VAL A 193 3.45 -11.86 11.63
CA VAL A 193 3.79 -13.27 11.78
C VAL A 193 2.72 -14.12 11.11
N TYR A 194 3.14 -15.04 10.25
CA TYR A 194 2.32 -16.04 9.58
C TYR A 194 2.60 -17.44 10.14
N GLY A 195 1.55 -18.24 10.22
CA GLY A 195 1.63 -19.68 10.49
C GLY A 195 1.90 -20.47 9.22
N LYS A 196 1.98 -21.81 9.34
CA LYS A 196 2.21 -22.67 8.17
C LYS A 196 1.03 -22.58 7.19
N PRO A 197 1.29 -22.48 5.87
CA PRO A 197 0.25 -22.63 4.87
C PRO A 197 -0.46 -23.98 5.03
N ALA A 198 -1.80 -23.95 5.02
CA ALA A 198 -2.58 -25.17 4.92
C ALA A 198 -2.33 -25.85 3.56
N GLU A 199 -2.61 -27.14 3.47
CA GLU A 199 -2.44 -27.89 2.23
C GLU A 199 -3.19 -27.22 1.06
N GLY A 200 -2.54 -27.14 -0.10
CA GLY A 200 -3.06 -26.46 -1.28
C GLY A 200 -3.07 -24.92 -1.21
N LYS A 201 -2.67 -24.29 -0.08
CA LYS A 201 -2.54 -22.84 0.03
C LYS A 201 -1.09 -22.39 -0.12
N LYS A 202 -0.91 -21.27 -0.83
CA LYS A 202 0.42 -20.62 -0.98
C LYS A 202 0.82 -19.75 0.21
N GLN A 203 -0.12 -19.41 1.09
CA GLN A 203 0.11 -18.47 2.19
C GLN A 203 -0.47 -19.02 3.50
N GLY A 204 0.27 -18.77 4.58
CA GLY A 204 -0.13 -19.05 5.96
C GLY A 204 -1.26 -18.16 6.46
N LYS A 205 -1.88 -18.58 7.56
CA LYS A 205 -2.77 -17.70 8.35
C LYS A 205 -1.93 -16.60 9.00
N LEU A 206 -2.39 -15.35 8.93
CA LEU A 206 -1.78 -14.24 9.67
C LEU A 206 -2.10 -14.43 11.17
N LEU A 207 -1.08 -14.71 11.97
CA LEU A 207 -1.20 -14.98 13.41
C LEU A 207 -1.17 -13.70 14.23
N ALA A 208 -0.36 -12.74 13.80
CA ALA A 208 -0.26 -11.42 14.41
C ALA A 208 0.21 -10.38 13.39
N ILE A 209 -0.22 -9.14 13.59
CA ILE A 209 0.28 -7.98 12.85
C ILE A 209 0.21 -6.78 13.78
N ARG A 210 1.24 -5.93 13.75
CA ARG A 210 1.29 -4.67 14.48
C ARG A 210 1.88 -3.61 13.57
N ARG A 211 1.20 -2.46 13.50
CA ARG A 211 1.66 -1.29 12.77
C ARG A 211 2.66 -0.52 13.61
N GLU A 212 3.83 -0.26 13.06
CA GLU A 212 4.94 0.35 13.78
C GLU A 212 5.39 1.63 13.09
N ARG A 213 5.64 2.69 13.87
CA ARG A 213 6.22 3.92 13.33
C ARG A 213 7.73 3.78 13.24
N MET A 214 8.24 3.56 12.03
CA MET A 214 9.65 3.38 11.76
C MET A 214 10.30 4.72 11.43
N LYS A 215 11.32 5.09 12.21
CA LYS A 215 12.14 6.30 12.00
C LYS A 215 13.61 5.99 11.77
N GLN A 216 13.99 4.75 11.99
CA GLN A 216 15.35 4.25 11.90
C GLN A 216 15.42 3.15 10.85
N LYS A 217 16.60 2.99 10.26
CA LYS A 217 16.85 2.01 9.19
C LYS A 217 16.62 0.57 9.65
N THR A 218 16.90 0.25 10.91
CA THR A 218 16.78 -1.10 11.46
C THR A 218 15.79 -1.11 12.61
N GLY A 219 15.13 -2.24 12.82
CA GLY A 219 14.17 -2.44 13.90
C GLY A 219 14.17 -3.88 14.41
N LYS A 220 13.83 -4.04 15.69
CA LYS A 220 13.63 -5.34 16.34
C LYS A 220 12.26 -5.35 16.99
N TYR A 221 11.43 -6.30 16.60
CA TYR A 221 10.04 -6.41 17.05
C TYR A 221 9.77 -7.78 17.63
N THR A 222 8.93 -7.83 18.68
CA THR A 222 8.56 -9.06 19.35
C THR A 222 7.04 -9.26 19.36
N PHE A 223 6.64 -10.52 19.18
CA PHE A 223 5.25 -10.96 19.16
C PHE A 223 5.08 -12.19 20.03
N VAL A 224 3.86 -12.38 20.53
CA VAL A 224 3.42 -13.61 21.17
C VAL A 224 2.30 -14.19 20.32
N VAL A 225 2.47 -15.43 19.87
CA VAL A 225 1.46 -16.12 19.05
C VAL A 225 1.10 -17.47 19.65
N LYS A 226 -0.17 -17.85 19.51
CA LYS A 226 -0.73 -19.10 20.03
C LYS A 226 -0.45 -20.31 19.15
N GLU A 227 -0.24 -20.06 17.86
CA GLU A 227 0.02 -21.09 16.85
C GLU A 227 1.48 -21.03 16.44
N GLU A 228 2.02 -22.15 15.97
CA GLU A 228 3.43 -22.24 15.56
C GLU A 228 3.74 -21.26 14.41
N PRO A 229 4.71 -20.34 14.59
CA PRO A 229 5.10 -19.38 13.55
C PRO A 229 5.91 -20.07 12.44
N PHE A 230 5.72 -19.61 11.22
CA PHE A 230 6.30 -20.18 10.01
C PHE A 230 7.10 -19.14 9.22
N GLU A 231 6.52 -17.97 9.01
CA GLU A 231 7.16 -16.82 8.37
C GLU A 231 6.87 -15.56 9.18
N ALA A 232 7.80 -14.60 9.19
CA ALA A 232 7.58 -13.32 9.84
C ALA A 232 8.41 -12.22 9.16
N GLY A 233 7.98 -10.97 9.29
CA GLY A 233 8.68 -9.86 8.65
C GLY A 233 7.93 -8.54 8.63
N ILE A 234 8.35 -7.68 7.71
CA ILE A 234 7.91 -6.29 7.51
C ILE A 234 7.05 -6.20 6.26
N ASP A 235 6.11 -5.25 6.24
CA ASP A 235 5.06 -5.11 5.22
C ASP A 235 4.47 -6.46 4.76
N PRO A 236 3.96 -7.28 5.70
CA PRO A 236 3.56 -8.67 5.43
C PRO A 236 2.42 -8.82 4.42
N ILE A 237 1.74 -7.73 4.05
CA ILE A 237 0.58 -7.67 3.13
C ILE A 237 0.95 -6.96 1.81
N ASN A 238 2.14 -6.37 1.69
CA ASN A 238 2.63 -5.62 0.52
C ASN A 238 1.78 -4.37 0.23
N PHE A 239 1.60 -3.51 1.24
CA PHE A 239 0.94 -2.23 1.07
C PHE A 239 1.82 -1.17 0.42
N LEU A 240 3.13 -1.26 0.64
CA LEU A 240 4.07 -0.24 0.20
C LEU A 240 4.62 -0.58 -1.19
N VAL A 241 4.99 0.48 -1.92
CA VAL A 241 5.77 0.37 -3.14
C VAL A 241 7.19 -0.05 -2.78
N ASP A 242 7.41 -1.35 -2.66
CA ASP A 242 8.69 -1.94 -2.27
C ASP A 242 9.46 -2.48 -3.47
N ARG A 243 10.76 -2.21 -3.56
CA ARG A 243 11.60 -2.72 -4.66
C ARG A 243 11.65 -4.25 -4.71
N VAL A 244 11.64 -4.93 -3.56
CA VAL A 244 11.82 -6.38 -3.48
C VAL A 244 10.83 -6.98 -2.48
N PRO A 245 9.52 -7.02 -2.79
CA PRO A 245 8.51 -7.52 -1.85
C PRO A 245 8.71 -8.99 -1.41
N ASP A 246 9.56 -9.75 -2.09
CA ASP A 246 9.84 -11.14 -1.77
C ASP A 246 10.80 -11.32 -0.59
N ASP A 247 11.57 -10.29 -0.19
CA ASP A 247 12.43 -10.34 1.00
C ASP A 247 11.80 -9.70 2.26
N ASN A 248 10.55 -9.23 2.14
CA ASN A 248 9.73 -8.72 3.24
C ASN A 248 9.49 -9.75 4.34
N LEU A 249 9.44 -11.04 4.01
CA LEU A 249 9.24 -12.14 4.95
C LEU A 249 10.43 -13.09 4.98
N LYS A 250 10.71 -13.62 6.17
CA LYS A 250 11.66 -14.72 6.35
C LYS A 250 11.04 -15.91 7.03
N ARG A 251 11.61 -17.08 6.72
CA ARG A 251 11.45 -18.30 7.50
C ARG A 251 11.77 -18.01 8.97
N VAL A 252 10.91 -18.49 9.87
CA VAL A 252 11.16 -18.38 11.30
C VAL A 252 12.05 -19.54 11.75
N ASP A 253 13.23 -19.21 12.27
CA ASP A 253 14.14 -20.18 12.89
C ASP A 253 13.65 -20.56 14.29
N LYS A 254 13.69 -21.85 14.61
CA LYS A 254 13.33 -22.33 15.95
C LYS A 254 14.56 -22.30 16.84
N LEU A 255 14.51 -21.52 17.90
CA LEU A 255 15.51 -21.51 18.95
C LEU A 255 15.16 -22.57 19.98
N GLU A 256 16.19 -23.22 20.52
CA GLU A 256 16.07 -24.16 21.64
C GLU A 256 15.68 -23.45 22.95
#